data_AF-A0A353N7Y5-F1
#
_entry.id   AF-A0A353N7Y5-F1
#
_cell.length_a   1.000
_cell.length_b   1.000
_cell.length_c   1.000
_cell.angle_alpha   90.00
_cell.angle_beta   90.00
_cell.angle_gamma   90.00
#
_symmetry.space_group_name_H-M   'P 1'
#
loop_
_entity.id
_entity.type
_entity.pdbx_description
1 polymer ?
#
loop_
_entity_poly.entity_id
_entity_poly.type
_entity_poly.pdbx_seq_one_letter_code
_entity_poly.pdbx_strand_id
1 'polypeptide(L)' 'MRVGMATHVGKVREVNEDSIGRQGSLLVLADGMGGHNAGEVASALVVERVLALE' A
#
# COMPACT_ATOMS: atom_id res chain seq x y z
N MET A 1 13.77 -1.33 -16.13
CA MET A 1 14.05 -1.41 -14.69
C MET A 1 13.48 -2.71 -14.15
N ARG A 2 14.26 -3.51 -13.40
CA ARG A 2 13.71 -4.67 -12.68
C ARG A 2 13.28 -4.20 -11.29
N VAL A 3 12.05 -4.52 -10.89
CA VAL A 3 11.47 -4.15 -9.59
C VAL A 3 10.85 -5.38 -8.95
N GLY A 4 10.95 -5.46 -7.63
CA GLY A 4 10.25 -6.43 -6.79
C GLY A 4 9.39 -5.69 -5.78
N MET A 5 8.28 -6.29 -5.37
CA MET A 5 7.37 -5.75 -4.36
C MET A 5 7.13 -6.84 -3.32
N ALA A 6 7.23 -6.48 -2.04
CA ALA A 6 6.96 -7.37 -0.92
C ALA A 6 6.54 -6.51 0.27
N THR A 7 5.62 -7.03 1.09
CA THR A 7 5.23 -6.43 2.37
C THR A 7 4.96 -7.54 3.39
N HIS A 8 5.00 -7.20 4.68
CA HIS A 8 4.79 -8.13 5.78
C HIS A 8 4.18 -7.40 6.98
N VAL A 9 3.23 -8.03 7.66
CA VAL A 9 2.57 -7.47 8.86
C VAL A 9 3.54 -7.26 10.04
N GLY A 10 4.68 -7.96 10.03
CA GLY A 10 5.63 -7.95 11.13
C GLY A 10 5.18 -8.83 12.29
N LYS A 11 5.70 -8.55 13.49
CA LYS A 11 5.55 -9.43 14.66
C LYS A 11 4.55 -8.94 15.71
N VAL A 12 4.05 -7.71 15.57
CA VAL A 12 3.31 -7.00 16.64
C VAL A 12 1.88 -6.66 16.20
N ARG A 13 1.68 -6.31 14.93
CA ARG A 13 0.37 -5.92 14.41
C ARG A 13 -0.41 -7.16 13.95
N GLU A 14 -1.73 -7.08 14.04
CA GLU A 14 -2.63 -8.12 13.53
C GLU A 14 -2.94 -7.92 12.04
N VAL A 15 -2.98 -6.66 11.61
CA VAL A 15 -3.33 -6.26 10.25
C VAL A 15 -2.16 -5.50 9.64
N ASN A 16 -1.86 -5.81 8.38
CA ASN A 16 -0.92 -5.02 7.60
C ASN A 16 -1.68 -3.88 6.92
N GLU A 17 -1.34 -2.65 7.29
CA GLU A 17 -1.96 -1.44 6.73
C GLU A 17 -1.13 -0.87 5.55
N ASP A 18 -0.06 -1.56 5.13
CA ASP A 18 0.72 -1.23 3.94
C ASP A 18 0.05 -1.72 2.65
N SER A 19 0.06 -0.86 1.62
CA SER A 19 -0.33 -1.21 0.25
C SER A 19 0.76 -0.80 -0.74
N ILE A 20 1.05 -1.67 -1.73
CA ILE A 20 2.09 -1.44 -2.76
C ILE A 20 1.48 -1.72 -4.14
N GLY A 21 1.77 -0.87 -5.12
CA GLY A 21 1.27 -1.03 -6.48
C GLY A 21 2.22 -0.48 -7.55
N ARG A 22 1.97 -0.90 -8.80
CA ARG A 22 2.77 -0.52 -9.97
C ARG A 22 1.92 -0.47 -11.22
N GLN A 23 2.14 0.57 -12.02
CA GLN A 23 1.67 0.72 -13.40
C GLN A 23 2.84 1.29 -14.20
N GLY A 24 3.08 0.81 -15.42
CA GLY A 24 4.18 1.29 -16.27
C GLY A 24 5.50 1.57 -15.54
N SER A 25 5.87 2.85 -15.42
CA SER A 25 7.03 3.34 -14.67
C SER A 25 6.71 3.82 -13.26
N LEU A 26 5.43 4.05 -12.93
CA LEU A 26 4.96 4.47 -11.62
C LEU A 26 5.01 3.33 -10.60
N LEU A 27 5.52 3.64 -9.42
CA LEU A 27 5.49 2.79 -8.24
C LEU A 27 4.83 3.59 -7.12
N VAL A 28 3.93 2.94 -6.38
CA VAL A 28 3.17 3.57 -5.29
C VAL A 28 3.30 2.71 -4.05
N LEU A 29 3.53 3.35 -2.91
CA LEU A 29 3.49 2.74 -1.58
C LEU A 29 2.68 3.66 -0.66
N ALA A 30 1.74 3.09 0.08
CA ALA A 30 0.91 3.79 1.05
C ALA A 30 0.88 3.00 2.38
N ASP A 31 1.10 3.69 3.49
CA ASP A 31 1.00 3.17 4.87
C ASP A 31 -0.26 3.76 5.51
N GLY A 32 -1.20 2.90 5.89
CA GLY A 32 -2.42 3.29 6.58
C GLY A 32 -2.17 3.68 8.02
N MET A 33 -2.78 4.78 8.49
CA MET A 33 -2.56 5.24 9.86
C MET A 33 -3.15 4.28 10.91
N GLY A 34 -2.30 3.51 11.56
CA GLY A 34 -2.69 2.70 12.72
C GLY A 34 -3.31 3.52 13.85
N GLY A 35 -4.31 2.94 14.52
CA GLY A 35 -5.08 3.61 15.57
C GLY A 35 -6.24 4.47 15.06
N HIS A 36 -6.39 4.61 13.74
CA HIS A 36 -7.61 5.09 13.09
C HIS A 36 -8.36 3.91 12.47
N ASN A 37 -9.64 4.10 12.15
CA ASN A 37 -10.42 3.03 11.53
C ASN A 37 -9.95 2.76 10.10
N ALA A 38 -9.75 1.47 9.81
CA ALA A 38 -9.59 0.91 8.47
C ALA A 38 -8.38 1.47 7.69
N GLY A 39 -7.20 1.50 8.31
CA GLY A 39 -5.97 1.96 7.65
C GLY A 39 -5.61 1.13 6.41
N GLU A 40 -5.92 -0.16 6.41
CA GLU A 40 -5.76 -1.06 5.26
C GLU A 40 -6.65 -0.69 4.08
N VAL A 41 -7.88 -0.22 4.35
CA VAL A 41 -8.80 0.25 3.31
C VAL A 41 -8.32 1.58 2.74
N ALA A 42 -7.88 2.48 3.61
CA ALA A 42 -7.37 3.78 3.21
C ALA A 42 -6.10 3.66 2.34
N SER A 43 -5.13 2.84 2.73
CA SER A 43 -3.90 2.65 1.96
C SER A 43 -4.15 1.97 0.61
N ALA A 44 -5.04 0.97 0.57
CA ALA A 44 -5.44 0.31 -0.67
C ALA A 44 -6.10 1.29 -1.65
N LEU A 45 -7.01 2.13 -1.15
CA LEU A 45 -7.70 3.14 -1.95
C LEU A 45 -6.71 4.16 -2.54
N VAL A 46 -5.71 4.60 -1.77
CA VAL A 46 -4.68 5.52 -2.27
C VAL A 46 -3.90 4.88 -3.42
N VAL A 47 -3.43 3.64 -3.26
CA VAL A 47 -2.69 2.94 -4.32
C VAL A 47 -3.55 2.80 -5.57
N GLU A 48 -4.79 2.32 -5.44
CA GLU A 48 -5.70 2.16 -6.57
C GLU A 48 -5.91 3.47 -7.33
N ARG A 49 -6.19 4.56 -6.60
CA ARG A 49 -6.47 5.86 -7.21
C ARG A 49 -5.27 6.47 -7.90
N VAL A 50 -4.08 6.35 -7.32
CA VAL A 50 -2.86 6.91 -7.91
C VAL A 50 -2.47 6.14 -9.16
N LEU A 51 -2.61 4.81 -9.18
CA LEU A 51 -2.35 4.02 -10.38
C LEU A 51 -3.32 4.36 -11.51
N ALA A 52 -4.59 4.62 -11.21
CA ALA A 52 -5.58 5.03 -12.21
C ALA A 52 -5.31 6.41 -12.88
N LEU A 53 -4.30 7.16 -12.43
CA LEU A 53 -3.88 8.43 -13.06
C LEU A 53 -2.87 8.23 -14.20
N GLU A 54 -2.26 7.06 -14.32
CA GLU A 54 -1.36 6.70 -15.42
C GLU A 54 -2.08 6.09 -16.63
#